data_AF-A0A7J3F0L1-F1
#
_entry.id   AF-A0A7J3F0L1-F1
#
_cell.length_a   1.000
_cell.length_b   1.000
_cell.length_c   1.000
_cell.angle_alpha   90.00
_cell.angle_beta   90.00
_cell.angle_gamma   90.00
#
_symmetry.space_group_name_H-M   'P 1'
#
loop_
_entity.id
_entity.type
_entity.pdbx_description
1 polymer ?
#
loop_
_entity_poly.entity_id
_entity_poly.type
_entity_poly.pdbx_seq_one_letter_code
_entity_poly.pdbx_strand_id
1 'polypeptide(L)'
;MTVSWRVKVVSDWWEKHGCDFNSFDEAHRRFGRWVHSMSYENCLKLRGEVERYLEARSISAGLISNALRMFCGAMDVEVGYDEQVYGLLKEALEHLAKTSEEEDAVRSHARALMELIATAERLKSNIICSG
;
A
#
# COMPACT_ATOMS: atom_id res chain seq x y z
N MET A 1 8.30 11.29 -11.12
CA MET A 1 7.00 10.60 -11.15
C MET A 1 6.80 9.92 -9.81
N THR A 2 5.58 9.94 -9.30
CA THR A 2 5.26 9.59 -7.92
C THR A 2 4.11 8.61 -7.93
N VAL A 3 4.27 7.47 -7.26
CA VAL A 3 3.18 6.53 -7.08
C VAL A 3 2.53 6.82 -5.73
N SER A 4 1.20 6.83 -5.70
CA SER A 4 0.40 7.09 -4.51
C SER A 4 -0.63 5.99 -4.30
N TRP A 5 -0.89 5.69 -3.03
CA TRP A 5 -1.87 4.72 -2.57
C TRP A 5 -2.88 5.42 -1.70
N ARG A 6 -4.15 5.09 -1.89
CA ARG A 6 -5.25 5.64 -1.11
C ARG A 6 -6.28 4.57 -0.79
N VAL A 7 -6.72 4.51 0.47
CA VAL A 7 -7.85 3.65 0.87
C VAL A 7 -9.14 4.29 0.38
N LYS A 8 -9.83 3.64 -0.57
CA LYS A 8 -10.95 4.21 -1.33
C LYS A 8 -12.04 4.81 -0.44
N VAL A 9 -12.55 4.07 0.54
CA VAL A 9 -13.63 4.56 1.42
C VAL A 9 -13.23 5.79 2.24
N VAL A 10 -11.94 5.94 2.57
CA VAL A 10 -11.44 7.11 3.31
C VAL A 10 -11.25 8.30 2.38
N SER A 11 -10.77 8.08 1.15
CA SER A 11 -10.74 9.11 0.11
C SER A 11 -12.12 9.66 -0.17
N ASP A 12 -13.11 8.79 -0.41
CA ASP A 12 -14.48 9.18 -0.67
C ASP A 12 -15.09 9.96 0.51
N TRP A 13 -14.70 9.59 1.74
CA TRP A 13 -15.10 10.34 2.93
C TRP A 13 -14.46 11.73 2.94
N TRP A 14 -13.14 11.84 2.75
CA TRP A 14 -12.41 13.10 2.76
C TRP A 14 -12.90 14.07 1.67
N GLU A 15 -13.19 13.55 0.48
CA GLU A 15 -13.77 14.30 -0.64
C GLU A 15 -15.13 14.91 -0.29
N LYS A 16 -15.98 14.15 0.41
CA LYS A 16 -17.30 14.62 0.86
C LYS A 16 -17.24 15.62 2.01
N HIS A 17 -16.12 15.72 2.72
CA HIS A 17 -15.98 16.57 3.91
C HIS A 17 -15.18 17.85 3.64
N GLY A 18 -14.78 18.11 2.38
CA GLY A 18 -14.28 19.41 1.93
C GLY A 18 -12.83 19.44 1.47
N CYS A 19 -12.13 18.30 1.44
CA CYS A 19 -10.73 18.19 0.98
C CYS A 19 -9.73 19.15 1.67
N ASP A 20 -10.06 19.69 2.83
CA ASP A 20 -9.23 20.67 3.52
C ASP A 20 -8.33 20.00 4.58
N PHE A 21 -7.46 20.82 5.19
CA PHE A 21 -6.53 20.36 6.22
C PHE A 21 -7.25 19.81 7.46
N ASN A 22 -8.37 20.43 7.85
CA ASN A 22 -9.17 19.97 8.99
C ASN A 22 -9.74 18.57 8.75
N SER A 23 -10.28 18.35 7.54
CA SER A 23 -10.81 17.06 7.10
C SER A 23 -9.71 16.02 6.97
N PHE A 24 -8.50 16.42 6.56
CA PHE A 24 -7.35 15.54 6.51
C PHE A 24 -6.96 15.04 7.91
N ASP A 25 -6.83 15.96 8.88
CA ASP A 25 -6.51 15.64 10.27
C ASP A 25 -7.60 14.80 10.94
N GLU A 26 -8.87 15.08 10.64
CA GLU A 26 -9.98 14.25 11.09
C GLU A 26 -9.93 12.85 10.48
N ALA A 27 -9.71 12.72 9.17
CA ALA A 27 -9.56 11.44 8.51
C ALA A 27 -8.41 10.63 9.12
N HIS A 28 -7.26 11.28 9.36
CA HIS A 28 -6.10 10.62 9.95
C HIS A 28 -6.38 10.14 11.39
N ARG A 29 -7.01 10.97 12.24
CA ARG A 29 -7.38 10.57 13.60
C ARG A 29 -8.40 9.44 13.64
N ARG A 30 -9.38 9.45 12.73
CA ARG A 30 -10.50 8.50 12.70
C ARG A 30 -10.12 7.17 12.06
N PHE A 31 -9.43 7.22 10.93
CA PHE A 31 -9.17 6.07 10.09
C PHE A 31 -7.71 5.59 10.14
N GLY A 32 -6.79 6.41 10.63
CA GLY A 32 -5.35 6.14 10.61
C GLY A 32 -4.72 6.53 9.27
N ARG A 33 -3.56 5.94 8.95
CA ARG A 33 -2.91 6.16 7.66
C ARG A 33 -3.76 5.56 6.55
N TRP A 34 -4.26 6.41 5.68
CA TRP A 34 -5.07 6.01 4.52
C TRP A 34 -4.46 6.43 3.18
N VAL A 35 -3.44 7.30 3.21
CA VAL A 35 -2.72 7.76 2.03
C VAL A 35 -1.21 7.63 2.24
N HIS A 36 -0.52 7.23 1.18
CA HIS A 36 0.94 7.21 1.11
C HIS A 36 1.40 7.47 -0.31
N SER A 37 2.60 8.02 -0.48
CA SER A 37 3.20 8.24 -1.79
C SER A 37 4.71 8.06 -1.74
N MET A 38 5.30 7.60 -2.83
CA MET A 38 6.75 7.46 -2.98
C MET A 38 7.20 7.71 -4.42
N SER A 39 8.50 7.91 -4.63
CA SER A 39 9.06 8.01 -5.99
C SER A 39 8.82 6.73 -6.77
N TYR A 40 8.68 6.84 -8.08
CA TYR A 40 8.55 5.69 -8.96
C TYR A 40 9.72 4.69 -8.81
N GLU A 41 10.94 5.19 -8.63
CA GLU A 41 12.13 4.38 -8.37
C GLU A 41 12.00 3.54 -7.09
N ASN A 42 11.58 4.16 -5.97
CA ASN A 42 11.34 3.45 -4.72
C ASN A 42 10.20 2.44 -4.85
N CYS A 43 9.16 2.77 -5.61
CA CYS A 43 8.07 1.84 -5.88
C CYS A 43 8.55 0.60 -6.65
N LEU A 44 9.40 0.76 -7.67
CA LEU A 44 9.98 -0.37 -8.40
C LEU A 44 10.93 -1.20 -7.56
N LYS A 45 11.78 -0.55 -6.74
CA LYS A 45 12.67 -1.25 -5.80
C LYS A 45 11.83 -2.10 -4.84
N LEU A 46 10.83 -1.50 -4.19
CA LEU A 46 9.97 -2.19 -3.24
C LEU A 46 9.17 -3.32 -3.89
N ARG A 47 8.64 -3.11 -5.10
CA ARG A 47 7.96 -4.15 -5.89
C ARG A 47 8.86 -5.36 -6.10
N GLY A 48 10.11 -5.15 -6.53
CA GLY A 48 11.07 -6.25 -6.77
C GLY A 48 11.50 -6.99 -5.50
N GLU A 49 11.55 -6.31 -4.35
CA GLU A 49 11.78 -6.96 -3.05
C GLU A 49 10.58 -7.81 -2.62
N VAL A 50 9.35 -7.29 -2.78
CA VAL A 50 8.12 -8.04 -2.48
C VAL A 50 7.98 -9.26 -3.39
N GLU A 51 8.22 -9.11 -4.69
CA GLU A 51 8.19 -10.20 -5.67
C GLU A 51 9.16 -11.32 -5.28
N ARG A 52 10.43 -10.99 -5.02
CA ARG A 52 11.44 -11.96 -4.57
C ARG A 52 11.05 -12.68 -3.27
N TYR A 53 10.49 -11.97 -2.30
CA TYR A 53 10.02 -12.59 -1.06
C TYR A 53 8.91 -13.61 -1.32
N LEU A 54 7.92 -13.26 -2.14
CA LEU A 54 6.78 -14.14 -2.42
C LEU A 54 7.18 -15.35 -3.28
N GLU A 55 8.06 -15.16 -4.26
CA GLU A 55 8.63 -16.24 -5.08
C GLU A 55 9.42 -17.24 -4.22
N ALA A 56 10.26 -16.76 -3.31
CA ALA A 56 11.03 -17.61 -2.40
C ALA A 56 10.15 -18.50 -1.50
N ARG A 57 8.88 -18.11 -1.28
CA ARG A 57 7.89 -18.87 -0.51
C ARG A 57 7.02 -19.78 -1.35
N SER A 58 7.32 -19.93 -2.65
CA SER A 58 6.55 -20.77 -3.58
C SER A 58 5.06 -20.40 -3.64
N ILE A 59 4.75 -19.11 -3.48
CA ILE A 59 3.39 -18.59 -3.70
C ILE A 59 3.05 -18.73 -5.19
N SER A 60 1.78 -19.03 -5.50
CA SER A 60 1.37 -19.20 -6.89
C SER A 60 1.54 -17.90 -7.69
N ALA A 61 1.99 -18.02 -8.94
CA ALA A 61 2.22 -16.87 -9.81
C ALA A 61 0.98 -15.96 -9.96
N GLY A 62 -0.23 -16.54 -9.92
CA GLY A 62 -1.48 -15.78 -9.95
C GLY A 62 -1.67 -14.89 -8.72
N LEU A 63 -1.36 -15.40 -7.52
CA LEU A 63 -1.45 -14.61 -6.28
C LEU A 63 -0.34 -13.55 -6.21
N ILE A 64 0.88 -13.88 -6.66
CA ILE A 64 1.97 -12.90 -6.79
C ILE A 64 1.54 -11.77 -7.72
N SER A 65 1.04 -12.09 -8.91
CA SER A 65 0.55 -11.10 -9.86
C SER A 65 -0.53 -10.20 -9.25
N ASN A 66 -1.51 -10.77 -8.54
CA ASN A 66 -2.55 -10.02 -7.86
C ASN A 66 -2.00 -9.08 -6.77
N ALA A 67 -1.04 -9.53 -5.96
CA ALA A 67 -0.37 -8.71 -4.96
C ALA A 67 0.44 -7.56 -5.61
N LEU A 68 1.18 -7.86 -6.68
CA LEU A 68 2.03 -6.88 -7.36
C LEU A 68 1.24 -5.80 -8.12
N ARG A 69 -0.07 -5.99 -8.37
CA ARG A 69 -0.95 -4.92 -8.90
C ARG A 69 -1.00 -3.70 -8.00
N MET A 70 -0.69 -3.84 -6.71
CA MET A 70 -0.53 -2.70 -5.80
C MET A 70 0.63 -1.79 -6.23
N PHE A 71 1.58 -2.23 -7.04
CA PHE A 71 2.69 -1.41 -7.53
C PHE A 71 2.49 -1.04 -9.00
N CYS A 72 1.36 -0.37 -9.27
CA CYS A 72 0.77 -0.13 -10.57
C CYS A 72 1.60 0.70 -11.58
N GLY A 73 2.71 1.29 -11.14
CA GLY A 73 3.55 2.11 -11.99
C GLY A 73 2.85 3.42 -12.38
N ALA A 74 2.64 3.66 -13.68
CA ALA A 74 2.11 4.93 -14.22
C ALA A 74 0.60 4.93 -14.51
N MET A 75 -0.12 3.85 -14.17
CA MET A 75 -1.55 3.72 -14.44
C MET A 75 -2.34 3.67 -13.13
N ASP A 76 -3.56 4.20 -13.15
CA ASP A 76 -4.50 4.02 -12.06
C ASP A 76 -4.99 2.56 -12.01
N VAL A 77 -4.83 1.93 -10.86
CA VAL A 77 -5.29 0.56 -10.60
C VAL A 77 -6.05 0.53 -9.29
N GLU A 78 -7.27 0.02 -9.34
CA GLU A 78 -8.04 -0.35 -8.17
C GLU A 78 -7.73 -1.80 -7.79
N VAL A 79 -7.17 -1.98 -6.59
CA VAL A 79 -6.95 -3.29 -5.97
C VAL A 79 -8.12 -3.57 -5.05
N GLY A 80 -8.97 -4.52 -5.47
CA GLY A 80 -10.10 -4.99 -4.68
C GLY A 80 -9.67 -5.54 -3.32
N TYR A 81 -10.52 -5.38 -2.31
CA TYR A 81 -10.29 -6.04 -1.02
C TYR A 81 -10.32 -7.56 -1.21
N ASP A 82 -9.19 -8.18 -0.90
CA ASP A 82 -8.99 -9.62 -0.88
C ASP A 82 -8.11 -9.93 0.33
N GLU A 83 -8.67 -10.68 1.29
CA GLU A 83 -8.02 -10.99 2.57
C GLU A 83 -6.70 -11.75 2.36
N GLN A 84 -6.64 -12.63 1.36
CA GLN A 84 -5.44 -13.39 1.06
C GLN A 84 -4.36 -12.48 0.47
N VAL A 85 -4.70 -11.62 -0.49
CA VAL A 85 -3.76 -10.67 -1.08
C VAL A 85 -3.25 -9.69 -0.04
N TYR A 86 -4.13 -9.16 0.81
CA TYR A 86 -3.73 -8.21 1.86
C TYR A 86 -2.86 -8.87 2.92
N GLY A 87 -3.16 -10.13 3.28
CA GLY A 87 -2.32 -10.94 4.16
C GLY A 87 -0.91 -11.12 3.60
N LEU A 88 -0.80 -11.53 2.33
CA LEU A 88 0.49 -11.73 1.65
C LEU A 88 1.31 -10.44 1.58
N LEU A 89 0.67 -9.32 1.22
CA LEU A 89 1.35 -8.02 1.14
C LEU A 89 1.84 -7.56 2.50
N LYS A 90 1.01 -7.64 3.55
CA LYS A 90 1.44 -7.29 4.91
C LYS A 90 2.63 -8.14 5.36
N GLU A 91 2.59 -9.45 5.11
CA GLU A 91 3.67 -10.34 5.50
C GLU A 91 4.99 -10.00 4.78
N ALA A 92 4.94 -9.77 3.47
CA ALA A 92 6.10 -9.38 2.69
C ALA A 92 6.67 -8.03 3.16
N LEU A 93 5.81 -7.02 3.34
CA LEU A 93 6.23 -5.71 3.82
C LEU A 93 6.77 -5.74 5.25
N GLU A 94 6.21 -6.59 6.12
CA GLU A 94 6.71 -6.79 7.48
C GLU A 94 8.11 -7.41 7.47
N HIS A 95 8.36 -8.40 6.61
CA HIS A 95 9.68 -8.96 6.42
C HIS A 95 10.68 -7.86 6.02
N LEU A 96 10.37 -7.08 4.98
CA LEU A 96 11.23 -6.00 4.49
C LEU A 96 11.46 -4.92 5.55
N ALA A 97 10.41 -4.54 6.30
CA ALA A 97 10.54 -3.58 7.39
C ALA A 97 11.47 -4.06 8.53
N LYS A 98 11.65 -5.38 8.70
CA LYS A 98 12.53 -5.98 9.70
C LYS A 98 13.95 -6.22 9.18
N THR A 99 14.11 -6.57 7.91
CA THR A 99 15.39 -7.00 7.34
C THR A 99 16.14 -5.89 6.61
N SER A 100 15.47 -4.84 6.14
CA SER A 100 16.13 -3.68 5.54
C SER A 100 16.88 -2.84 6.59
N GLU A 101 18.01 -2.28 6.18
CA GLU A 101 18.82 -1.37 7.01
C GLU A 101 18.04 -0.12 7.42
N GLU A 102 18.46 0.52 8.50
CA GLU A 102 17.73 1.63 9.12
C GLU A 102 17.66 2.88 8.24
N GLU A 103 18.66 3.09 7.38
CA GLU A 103 18.73 4.20 6.42
C GLU A 103 18.02 3.91 5.09
N ASP A 104 17.53 2.69 4.86
CA ASP A 104 16.90 2.33 3.59
C ASP A 104 15.46 2.86 3.50
N ALA A 105 15.19 3.67 2.47
CA ALA A 105 13.86 4.15 2.13
C ALA A 105 12.83 3.01 2.01
N VAL A 106 13.26 1.80 1.60
CA VAL A 106 12.41 0.59 1.54
C VAL A 106 11.73 0.32 2.88
N ARG A 107 12.47 0.45 4.00
CA ARG A 107 11.95 0.16 5.34
C ARG A 107 10.80 1.10 5.71
N SER A 108 11.00 2.40 5.47
CA SER A 108 10.00 3.43 5.77
C SER A 108 8.75 3.25 4.91
N HIS A 109 8.93 3.02 3.61
CA HIS A 109 7.82 2.77 2.68
C HIS A 109 7.06 1.49 3.00
N ALA A 110 7.77 0.41 3.38
CA ALA A 110 7.14 -0.84 3.77
C ALA A 110 6.23 -0.66 4.98
N ARG A 111 6.71 0.03 6.04
CA ARG A 111 5.90 0.35 7.23
C ARG A 111 4.66 1.19 6.89
N ALA A 112 4.84 2.24 6.09
CA ALA A 112 3.73 3.09 5.70
C ALA A 112 2.66 2.35 4.89
N LEU A 113 3.07 1.47 3.97
CA LEU A 113 2.13 0.64 3.20
C LEU A 113 1.46 -0.43 4.07
N MET A 114 2.16 -1.01 5.06
CA MET A 114 1.53 -1.92 6.02
C MET A 114 0.40 -1.24 6.80
N GLU A 115 0.64 -0.03 7.33
CA GLU A 115 -0.37 0.75 8.03
C GLU A 115 -1.56 1.06 7.12
N LEU A 116 -1.30 1.41 5.86
CA LEU A 116 -2.34 1.68 4.86
C LEU A 116 -3.17 0.43 4.56
N ILE A 117 -2.54 -0.73 4.37
CA ILE A 117 -3.23 -2.00 4.14
C ILE A 117 -4.04 -2.41 5.36
N ALA A 118 -3.51 -2.22 6.58
CA ALA A 118 -4.25 -2.48 7.81
C ALA A 118 -5.50 -1.59 7.93
N THR A 119 -5.41 -0.32 7.55
CA THR A 119 -6.57 0.57 7.45
C THR A 119 -7.58 0.05 6.43
N ALA A 120 -7.13 -0.32 5.23
CA ALA A 120 -7.99 -0.86 4.18
C ALA A 120 -8.69 -2.15 4.60
N GLU A 121 -7.96 -3.07 5.22
CA GLU A 121 -8.47 -4.34 5.76
C GLU A 121 -9.53 -4.12 6.83
N ARG A 122 -9.25 -3.27 7.83
CA ARG A 122 -10.19 -2.93 8.90
C ARG A 122 -11.51 -2.37 8.36
N LEU A 123 -11.43 -1.61 7.28
CA LEU A 123 -12.59 -0.98 6.63
C LEU A 123 -13.18 -1.83 5.49
N LYS A 124 -12.62 -3.01 5.20
CA LYS A 124 -12.97 -3.86 4.05
C LYS A 124 -13.04 -3.08 2.74
N SER A 125 -12.08 -2.18 2.55
CA SER A 125 -12.03 -1.22 1.45
C SER A 125 -10.97 -1.60 0.44
N ASN A 126 -11.23 -1.22 -0.82
CA ASN A 126 -10.26 -1.29 -1.90
C ASN A 126 -9.15 -0.25 -1.68
N ILE A 127 -8.01 -0.49 -2.32
CA ILE A 127 -6.88 0.45 -2.40
C ILE A 127 -6.78 0.93 -3.85
N ILE A 128 -6.71 2.25 -4.03
CA ILE A 128 -6.41 2.88 -5.31
C ILE A 128 -4.91 3.16 -5.34
N CYS A 129 -4.24 2.63 -6.35
CA CYS A 129 -2.87 2.96 -6.70
C CYS A 129 -2.88 3.88 -7.92
N SER A 130 -2.16 5.00 -7.87
CA SER A 130 -2.09 6.02 -8.92
C SER A 130 -0.64 6.43 -9.16
N GLY A 131 -0.23 6.57 -10.42
CA GLY A 131 1.15 6.88 -10.85
C GLY A 131 1.40 8.26 -11.42
#